data_AF-A0A6G7CG03-F1
#
_entry.id   AF-A0A6G7CG03-F1
#
_cell.length_a   1.000
_cell.length_b   1.000
_cell.length_c   1.000
_cell.angle_alpha   90.00
_cell.angle_beta   90.00
_cell.angle_gamma   90.00
#
_symmetry.space_group_name_H-M   'P 1'
#
loop_
_entity.id
_entity.type
_entity.pdbx_description
1 polymer ?
#
loop_
_entity_poly.entity_id
_entity_poly.type
_entity_poly.pdbx_seq_one_letter_code
_entity_poly.pdbx_strand_id
1 'polypeptide(L)'
;MATKHVAHWLGSPVNQLPQQVQDACHSCFTIIEHGQDVSILSEANIHYSLFFLHGAEYQELLLTALRICVNLNKYLVIIHDGNFDKMIHRNDVIFATMDITQDDPLIITDAICEKLSLKFSSSYKTSNLRSQSLANSSQNMSKEMQEILRHIELNLTQDIREEDVASYCHYSISYFSKLFKKMVGVSFRDYICSKRITLAKRLLLEEPNAKIAFVAYQCGYHDVSYFSRIFKKKTGISPGLFRQVNVP
;
A
#
# COMPACT_ATOMS: atom_id res chain seq x y z
N MET A 1 5.37 27.19 -12.84
CA MET A 1 5.29 25.84 -13.42
C MET A 1 4.89 24.89 -12.31
N ALA A 2 3.75 24.21 -12.42
CA ALA A 2 3.36 23.20 -11.44
C ALA A 2 4.37 22.04 -11.49
N THR A 3 4.90 21.64 -10.34
CA THR A 3 5.76 20.46 -10.22
C THR A 3 4.98 19.21 -10.64
N LYS A 4 5.47 18.50 -11.66
CA LYS A 4 4.87 17.23 -12.09
C LYS A 4 4.99 16.17 -10.99
N HIS A 5 3.96 15.36 -10.84
CA HIS A 5 3.94 14.23 -9.91
C HIS A 5 4.85 13.10 -10.42
N VAL A 6 5.63 12.45 -9.55
CA VAL A 6 6.37 11.24 -9.97
C VAL A 6 5.39 10.06 -10.00
N ALA A 7 5.25 9.42 -11.15
CA ALA A 7 4.38 8.26 -11.33
C ALA A 7 5.23 7.01 -11.56
N HIS A 8 5.22 6.09 -10.61
CA HIS A 8 5.76 4.75 -10.80
C HIS A 8 4.74 3.92 -11.57
N TRP A 9 5.13 3.45 -12.75
CA TRP A 9 4.25 2.79 -13.71
C TRP A 9 4.44 1.28 -13.69
N LEU A 10 3.34 0.55 -13.56
CA LEU A 10 3.27 -0.91 -13.48
C LEU A 10 2.28 -1.46 -14.52
N GLY A 11 2.41 -2.75 -14.83
CA GLY A 11 1.53 -3.42 -15.78
C GLY A 11 2.00 -3.25 -17.22
N SER A 12 1.05 -3.03 -18.13
CA SER A 12 1.31 -2.87 -19.56
C SER A 12 2.11 -1.59 -19.82
N PRO A 13 3.05 -1.57 -20.78
CA PRO A 13 3.94 -0.44 -21.01
C PRO A 13 3.19 0.80 -21.50
N VAL A 14 3.72 1.99 -21.18
CA VAL A 14 3.08 3.29 -21.50
C VAL A 14 2.83 3.45 -23.01
N ASN A 15 3.75 2.93 -23.83
CA ASN A 15 3.67 3.03 -25.28
C ASN A 15 2.49 2.26 -25.92
N GLN A 16 1.80 1.40 -25.16
CA GLN A 16 0.58 0.72 -25.61
C GLN A 16 -0.68 1.56 -25.38
N LEU A 17 -0.59 2.68 -24.66
CA LEU A 17 -1.69 3.62 -24.55
C LEU A 17 -1.93 4.36 -25.87
N PRO A 18 -3.17 4.81 -26.13
CA PRO A 18 -3.44 5.80 -27.17
C PRO A 18 -2.59 7.06 -26.97
N GLN A 19 -2.10 7.66 -28.06
CA GLN A 19 -1.19 8.81 -28.00
C GLN A 19 -1.74 9.96 -27.14
N GLN A 20 -3.03 10.25 -27.26
CA GLN A 20 -3.71 11.30 -26.49
C GLN A 20 -3.67 11.04 -24.97
N VAL A 21 -3.72 9.78 -24.54
CA VAL A 21 -3.61 9.40 -23.13
C VAL A 21 -2.17 9.51 -22.66
N GLN A 22 -1.19 9.14 -23.49
CA GLN A 22 0.23 9.32 -23.19
C GLN A 22 0.55 10.80 -22.98
N ASP A 23 0.09 11.67 -23.89
CA ASP A 23 0.31 13.11 -23.83
C ASP A 23 -0.32 13.72 -22.57
N ALA A 24 -1.56 13.31 -22.23
CA ALA A 24 -2.23 13.73 -21.01
C ALA A 24 -1.44 13.29 -19.75
N CYS A 25 -1.03 12.02 -19.68
CA CYS A 25 -0.22 11.52 -18.57
C CYS A 25 1.10 12.28 -18.44
N HIS A 26 1.84 12.49 -19.54
CA HIS A 26 3.10 13.22 -19.54
C HIS A 26 2.95 14.70 -19.23
N SER A 27 1.77 15.29 -19.43
CA SER A 27 1.52 16.68 -19.04
C SER A 27 1.57 16.87 -17.52
N CYS A 28 1.12 15.87 -16.76
CA CYS A 28 0.99 15.94 -15.30
C CYS A 28 2.01 15.10 -14.53
N PHE A 29 2.55 14.04 -15.13
CA PHE A 29 3.43 13.09 -14.48
C PHE A 29 4.84 13.05 -15.08
N THR A 30 5.83 12.84 -14.22
CA THR A 30 7.13 12.28 -14.60
C THR A 30 7.05 10.77 -14.39
N ILE A 31 6.95 10.02 -15.49
CA ILE A 31 6.71 8.58 -15.46
C ILE A 31 8.03 7.81 -15.35
N ILE A 32 8.05 6.81 -14.47
CA ILE A 32 9.15 5.84 -14.32
C ILE A 32 8.56 4.45 -14.49
N GLU A 33 8.93 3.74 -15.57
CA GLU A 33 8.42 2.40 -15.86
C GLU A 33 9.14 1.30 -15.08
N HIS A 34 8.38 0.48 -14.36
CA HIS A 34 8.84 -0.70 -13.61
C HIS A 34 8.28 -2.01 -14.19
N GLY A 35 7.36 -1.91 -15.16
CA GLY A 35 6.74 -3.07 -15.82
C GLY A 35 6.05 -3.99 -14.82
N GLN A 36 6.54 -5.22 -14.70
CA GLN A 36 5.96 -6.24 -13.81
C GLN A 36 6.56 -6.24 -12.39
N ASP A 37 7.51 -5.34 -12.07
CA ASP A 37 8.11 -5.30 -10.75
C ASP A 37 7.23 -4.57 -9.71
N VAL A 38 6.19 -5.25 -9.26
CA VAL A 38 5.31 -4.75 -8.18
C VAL A 38 6.00 -4.65 -6.82
N SER A 39 7.25 -5.14 -6.68
CA SER A 39 7.97 -5.08 -5.40
C SER A 39 8.32 -3.64 -5.00
N ILE A 40 8.39 -2.71 -5.97
CA ILE A 40 8.58 -1.28 -5.76
C ILE A 40 7.52 -0.66 -4.84
N LEU A 41 6.31 -1.23 -4.79
CA LEU A 41 5.26 -0.79 -3.86
C LEU A 41 5.66 -0.99 -2.37
N SER A 42 6.70 -1.77 -2.11
CA SER A 42 7.27 -1.94 -0.77
C SER A 42 8.18 -0.79 -0.33
N GLU A 43 8.61 0.04 -1.27
CA GLU A 43 9.48 1.17 -1.00
C GLU A 43 8.78 2.24 -0.17
N ALA A 44 9.52 2.83 0.75
CA ALA A 44 8.96 3.71 1.76
C ALA A 44 8.44 5.03 1.16
N ASN A 45 9.14 5.56 0.17
CA ASN A 45 8.86 6.81 -0.54
C ASN A 45 7.81 6.66 -1.64
N ILE A 46 7.39 5.45 -2.00
CA ILE A 46 6.38 5.22 -3.04
C ILE A 46 5.03 5.08 -2.36
N HIS A 47 4.20 6.13 -2.37
CA HIS A 47 2.88 6.12 -1.73
C HIS A 47 1.76 5.63 -2.65
N TYR A 48 1.94 5.80 -3.96
CA TYR A 48 1.03 5.31 -4.98
C TYR A 48 1.79 4.89 -6.23
N SER A 49 1.11 4.17 -7.12
CA SER A 49 1.62 3.84 -8.46
C SER A 49 0.47 3.84 -9.47
N LEU A 50 0.80 4.08 -10.74
CA LEU A 50 -0.13 3.92 -11.86
C LEU A 50 0.00 2.48 -12.36
N PHE A 51 -1.13 1.83 -12.62
CA PHE A 51 -1.17 0.48 -13.14
C PHE A 51 -2.01 0.48 -14.43
N PHE A 52 -1.40 0.15 -15.56
CA PHE A 52 -2.14 -0.02 -16.82
C PHE A 52 -2.50 -1.48 -17.00
N LEU A 53 -3.81 -1.76 -16.95
CA LEU A 53 -4.40 -3.06 -17.18
C LEU A 53 -4.83 -3.16 -18.66
N HIS A 54 -3.97 -3.74 -19.48
CA HIS A 54 -4.28 -4.06 -20.87
C HIS A 54 -3.79 -5.47 -21.18
N GLY A 55 -4.73 -6.39 -21.44
CA GLY A 55 -4.45 -7.82 -21.61
C GLY A 55 -4.70 -8.64 -20.33
N ALA A 56 -5.08 -9.90 -20.52
CA ALA A 56 -5.45 -10.81 -19.42
C ALA A 56 -4.23 -11.22 -18.57
N GLU A 57 -3.03 -11.18 -19.14
CA GLU A 57 -1.78 -11.55 -18.49
C GLU A 57 -1.41 -10.64 -17.29
N TYR A 58 -1.95 -9.41 -17.24
CA TYR A 58 -1.71 -8.47 -16.16
C TYR A 58 -2.72 -8.55 -15.01
N GLN A 59 -3.76 -9.39 -15.11
CA GLN A 59 -4.77 -9.51 -14.05
C GLN A 59 -4.20 -10.07 -12.74
N GLU A 60 -3.40 -11.14 -12.80
CA GLU A 60 -2.73 -11.70 -11.62
C GLU A 60 -1.72 -10.73 -11.01
N LEU A 61 -1.03 -9.95 -11.86
CA LEU A 61 -0.11 -8.91 -11.42
C LEU A 61 -0.86 -7.80 -10.67
N LEU A 62 -2.00 -7.35 -11.19
CA LEU A 62 -2.87 -6.38 -10.54
C LEU A 62 -3.35 -6.89 -9.18
N LEU A 63 -3.80 -8.14 -9.08
CA LEU A 63 -4.21 -8.73 -7.80
C LEU A 63 -3.05 -8.73 -6.79
N THR A 64 -1.83 -9.01 -7.25
CA THR A 64 -0.63 -8.94 -6.42
C THR A 64 -0.35 -7.50 -5.96
N ALA A 65 -0.41 -6.52 -6.87
CA ALA A 65 -0.23 -5.11 -6.55
C ALA A 65 -1.29 -4.61 -5.54
N LEU A 66 -2.55 -5.00 -5.71
CA LEU A 66 -3.64 -4.67 -4.79
C LEU A 66 -3.40 -5.25 -3.39
N ARG A 67 -2.95 -6.51 -3.29
CA ARG A 67 -2.59 -7.14 -2.01
C ARG A 67 -1.47 -6.37 -1.31
N ILE A 68 -0.41 -5.98 -2.05
CA ILE A 68 0.67 -5.16 -1.49
C ILE A 68 0.12 -3.83 -0.98
N CYS A 69 -0.74 -3.16 -1.75
CA CYS A 69 -1.32 -1.88 -1.38
C CYS A 69 -2.18 -1.96 -0.11
N VAL A 70 -3.01 -3.01 0.02
CA VAL A 70 -3.83 -3.25 1.23
C VAL A 70 -2.93 -3.44 2.45
N ASN A 71 -1.85 -4.21 2.30
CA ASN A 71 -0.98 -4.56 3.42
C ASN A 71 -0.02 -3.45 3.84
N LEU A 72 0.38 -2.59 2.89
CA LEU A 72 1.32 -1.49 3.14
C LEU A 72 0.67 -0.11 3.16
N ASN A 73 -0.66 -0.05 3.09
CA ASN A 73 -1.44 1.19 3.02
C ASN A 73 -0.93 2.12 1.92
N LYS A 74 -0.80 1.56 0.71
CA LYS A 74 -0.45 2.26 -0.54
C LYS A 74 -1.67 2.35 -1.43
N TYR A 75 -1.55 3.08 -2.53
CA TYR A 75 -2.66 3.30 -3.45
C TYR A 75 -2.30 2.98 -4.90
N LEU A 76 -3.29 2.55 -5.68
CA LEU A 76 -3.16 2.40 -7.13
C LEU A 76 -4.09 3.36 -7.86
N VAL A 77 -3.61 3.92 -8.96
CA VAL A 77 -4.44 4.52 -10.00
C VAL A 77 -4.50 3.51 -11.14
N ILE A 78 -5.70 3.06 -11.49
CA ILE A 78 -5.88 2.03 -12.53
C ILE A 78 -6.25 2.70 -13.85
N ILE A 79 -5.48 2.42 -14.89
CA ILE A 79 -5.81 2.78 -16.27
C ILE A 79 -6.20 1.47 -16.96
N HIS A 80 -7.31 1.43 -17.69
CA HIS A 80 -7.80 0.20 -18.33
C HIS A 80 -8.57 0.50 -19.61
N ASP A 81 -8.72 -0.50 -20.47
CA ASP A 81 -9.39 -0.46 -21.77
C ASP A 81 -10.81 -1.08 -21.73
N GLY A 82 -11.56 -0.78 -20.68
CA GLY A 82 -12.86 -1.40 -20.41
C GLY A 82 -12.81 -2.82 -19.82
N ASN A 83 -11.64 -3.47 -19.77
CA ASN A 83 -11.48 -4.81 -19.18
C ASN A 83 -11.15 -4.78 -17.68
N PHE A 84 -11.96 -4.06 -16.89
CA PHE A 84 -11.75 -3.93 -15.45
C PHE A 84 -13.00 -4.35 -14.66
N ASP A 85 -12.82 -5.32 -13.76
CA ASP A 85 -13.93 -5.95 -13.03
C ASP A 85 -14.50 -4.98 -11.97
N LYS A 86 -15.83 -4.79 -12.02
CA LYS A 86 -16.61 -3.98 -11.05
C LYS A 86 -16.43 -4.41 -9.60
N MET A 87 -16.08 -5.67 -9.34
CA MET A 87 -15.72 -6.13 -7.99
C MET A 87 -14.38 -5.56 -7.53
N ILE A 88 -13.40 -5.46 -8.42
CA ILE A 88 -12.09 -4.87 -8.13
C ILE A 88 -12.25 -3.36 -7.91
N HIS A 89 -13.07 -2.67 -8.70
CA HIS A 89 -13.36 -1.23 -8.54
C HIS A 89 -13.77 -0.79 -7.12
N ARG A 90 -14.27 -1.70 -6.27
CA ARG A 90 -14.71 -1.39 -4.89
C ARG A 90 -13.62 -1.49 -3.83
N ASN A 91 -12.36 -1.67 -4.21
CA ASN A 91 -11.26 -1.79 -3.26
C ASN A 91 -10.79 -0.41 -2.75
N ASP A 92 -10.75 -0.22 -1.43
CA ASP A 92 -10.36 1.04 -0.77
C ASP A 92 -8.94 1.53 -1.13
N VAL A 93 -8.08 0.66 -1.67
CA VAL A 93 -6.73 1.03 -2.12
C VAL A 93 -6.67 1.56 -3.56
N ILE A 94 -7.75 1.43 -4.33
CA ILE A 94 -7.85 2.04 -5.65
C ILE A 94 -8.22 3.50 -5.45
N PHE A 95 -7.30 4.38 -5.81
CA PHE A 95 -7.46 5.81 -5.63
C PHE A 95 -8.33 6.45 -6.70
N ALA A 96 -8.15 6.00 -7.93
CA ALA A 96 -8.89 6.45 -9.10
C ALA A 96 -8.77 5.41 -10.22
N THR A 97 -9.70 5.50 -11.17
CA THR A 97 -9.71 4.69 -12.38
C THR A 97 -9.87 5.59 -13.60
N MET A 98 -9.30 5.18 -14.73
CA MET A 98 -9.50 5.79 -16.05
C MET A 98 -9.79 4.69 -17.05
N ASP A 99 -10.96 4.75 -17.69
CA ASP A 99 -11.32 3.91 -18.82
C ASP A 99 -10.93 4.63 -20.11
N ILE A 100 -9.84 4.20 -20.75
CA ILE A 100 -9.33 4.85 -21.97
C ILE A 100 -10.28 4.73 -23.17
N THR A 101 -11.36 3.94 -23.06
CA THR A 101 -12.37 3.79 -24.12
C THR A 101 -13.58 4.70 -23.94
N GLN A 102 -13.84 5.19 -22.71
CA GLN A 102 -15.03 5.97 -22.38
C GLN A 102 -14.70 7.37 -21.87
N ASP A 103 -13.57 7.54 -21.19
CA ASP A 103 -13.21 8.77 -20.52
C ASP A 103 -12.43 9.73 -21.44
N ASP A 104 -12.59 11.03 -21.19
CA ASP A 104 -11.69 12.06 -21.75
C ASP A 104 -10.36 12.04 -20.98
N PRO A 105 -9.22 11.71 -21.65
CA PRO A 105 -7.95 11.54 -20.96
C PRO A 105 -7.44 12.80 -20.26
N LEU A 106 -7.71 13.99 -20.82
CA LEU A 106 -7.25 15.24 -20.22
C LEU A 106 -8.02 15.53 -18.94
N ILE A 107 -9.35 15.44 -19.00
CA ILE A 107 -10.24 15.71 -17.86
C ILE A 107 -9.94 14.76 -16.71
N ILE A 108 -9.84 13.46 -16.98
CA ILE A 108 -9.59 12.47 -15.93
C ILE A 108 -8.17 12.57 -15.39
N THR A 109 -7.15 12.80 -16.24
CA THR A 109 -5.77 12.96 -15.75
C THR A 109 -5.66 14.17 -14.82
N ASP A 110 -6.25 15.31 -15.19
CA ASP A 110 -6.26 16.51 -14.36
C ASP A 110 -6.96 16.26 -13.02
N ALA A 111 -8.13 15.61 -13.04
CA ALA A 111 -8.86 15.26 -11.83
C ALA A 111 -8.07 14.29 -10.92
N ILE A 112 -7.35 13.32 -11.50
CA ILE A 112 -6.46 12.43 -10.75
C ILE A 112 -5.33 13.23 -10.11
N CYS A 113 -4.71 14.13 -10.86
CA CYS A 113 -3.58 14.93 -10.38
C CYS A 113 -3.98 15.92 -9.29
N GLU A 114 -5.15 16.53 -9.41
CA GLU A 114 -5.73 17.36 -8.35
C GLU A 114 -5.97 16.54 -7.08
N LYS A 115 -6.62 15.38 -7.20
CA LYS A 115 -6.85 14.46 -6.06
C LYS A 115 -5.54 13.99 -5.42
N LEU A 116 -4.54 13.61 -6.22
CA LEU A 116 -3.22 13.21 -5.74
C LEU A 116 -2.54 14.37 -5.00
N SER A 117 -2.60 15.58 -5.56
CA SER A 117 -2.10 16.79 -4.91
C SER A 117 -2.81 17.01 -3.57
N LEU A 118 -4.14 16.96 -3.51
CA LEU A 118 -4.86 17.14 -2.25
C LEU A 118 -4.48 16.09 -1.19
N LYS A 119 -4.33 14.83 -1.59
CA LYS A 119 -4.00 13.72 -0.70
C LYS A 119 -2.54 13.70 -0.24
N PHE A 120 -1.61 14.08 -1.13
CA PHE A 120 -0.17 13.87 -0.93
C PHE A 120 0.66 15.16 -0.83
N SER A 121 0.12 16.34 -1.18
CA SER A 121 0.75 17.65 -0.89
C SER A 121 0.74 18.00 0.60
N SER A 122 -0.03 17.26 1.40
CA SER A 122 -0.23 17.49 2.82
C SER A 122 0.68 16.59 3.67
N SER A 123 1.89 17.06 3.97
CA SER A 123 2.59 16.64 5.21
C SER A 123 1.84 17.04 6.49
N TYR A 124 0.62 17.59 6.43
CA TYR A 124 -0.18 18.01 7.58
C TYR A 124 -1.68 17.78 7.30
N LYS A 125 -2.35 17.06 8.20
CA LYS A 125 -3.79 16.77 8.28
C LYS A 125 -4.28 15.47 7.61
N THR A 126 -4.20 14.44 8.44
CA THR A 126 -5.07 13.25 8.42
C THR A 126 -6.55 13.61 8.30
N SER A 127 -7.27 12.89 7.45
CA SER A 127 -8.60 12.39 7.80
C SER A 127 -8.71 10.95 7.32
N ASN A 128 -8.48 10.03 8.27
CA ASN A 128 -8.96 8.66 8.15
C ASN A 128 -10.47 8.71 8.41
N LEU A 129 -11.27 8.41 7.40
CA LEU A 129 -12.65 8.03 7.59
C LEU A 129 -12.92 6.73 6.83
N ARG A 130 -13.42 5.77 7.62
CA ARG A 130 -14.07 4.50 7.25
C ARG A 130 -13.15 3.33 6.93
N SER A 131 -12.74 2.69 8.02
CA SER A 131 -12.94 1.25 8.18
C SER A 131 -14.36 0.83 7.78
N GLN A 132 -14.49 0.04 6.71
CA GLN A 132 -15.37 -1.13 6.59
C GLN A 132 -15.37 -1.65 5.14
N SER A 133 -14.50 -2.61 4.82
CA SER A 133 -14.82 -3.73 3.89
C SER A 133 -13.74 -4.83 3.84
N LEU A 134 -13.27 -5.34 5.00
CA LEU A 134 -12.40 -6.54 5.03
C LEU A 134 -13.12 -7.87 4.67
N ALA A 135 -14.36 -7.83 4.21
CA ALA A 135 -15.16 -9.05 4.02
C ALA A 135 -15.12 -9.65 2.61
N ASN A 136 -14.69 -8.93 1.56
CA ASN A 136 -14.99 -9.36 0.19
C ASN A 136 -13.78 -9.73 -0.69
N SER A 137 -12.56 -9.76 -0.17
CA SER A 137 -11.37 -10.28 -0.88
C SER A 137 -11.08 -11.77 -0.58
N SER A 138 -11.90 -12.40 0.25
CA SER A 138 -11.66 -13.74 0.80
C SER A 138 -11.90 -14.90 -0.19
N GLN A 139 -12.21 -14.66 -1.46
CA GLN A 139 -12.62 -15.75 -2.35
C GLN A 139 -11.49 -16.61 -2.91
N ASN A 140 -10.20 -16.36 -2.58
CA ASN A 140 -9.11 -17.28 -2.97
C ASN A 140 -7.98 -17.40 -1.91
N MET A 141 -8.21 -16.96 -0.67
CA MET A 141 -7.21 -17.15 0.40
C MET A 141 -7.45 -18.51 1.06
N SER A 142 -6.46 -19.42 1.01
CA SER A 142 -6.59 -20.75 1.61
C SER A 142 -6.84 -20.64 3.13
N LYS A 143 -7.56 -21.60 3.71
CA LYS A 143 -7.89 -21.61 5.15
C LYS A 143 -6.63 -21.56 6.02
N GLU A 144 -5.58 -22.22 5.54
CA GLU A 144 -4.26 -22.25 6.17
C GLU A 144 -3.65 -20.85 6.24
N MET A 145 -3.76 -20.05 5.17
CA MET A 145 -3.24 -18.68 5.17
C MET A 145 -4.07 -17.75 6.08
N GLN A 146 -5.38 -17.95 6.16
CA GLN A 146 -6.21 -17.20 7.11
C GLN A 146 -5.79 -17.48 8.56
N GLU A 147 -5.48 -18.73 8.88
CA GLU A 147 -4.99 -19.11 10.21
C GLU A 147 -3.62 -18.49 10.51
N ILE A 148 -2.70 -18.50 9.53
CA ILE A 148 -1.39 -17.83 9.62
C ILE A 148 -1.56 -16.34 9.94
N LEU A 149 -2.40 -15.65 9.18
CA LEU A 149 -2.64 -14.21 9.38
C LEU A 149 -3.28 -13.94 10.75
N ARG A 150 -4.22 -14.78 11.19
CA ARG A 150 -4.82 -14.68 12.53
C ARG A 150 -3.78 -14.89 13.63
N HIS A 151 -2.92 -15.89 13.48
CA HIS A 151 -1.84 -16.15 14.42
C HIS A 151 -0.88 -14.95 14.51
N ILE A 152 -0.56 -14.34 13.37
CA ILE A 152 0.26 -13.13 13.31
C ILE A 152 -0.41 -11.95 14.04
N GLU A 153 -1.70 -11.71 13.79
CA GLU A 153 -2.43 -10.59 14.40
C GLU A 153 -2.50 -10.71 15.92
N LEU A 154 -2.73 -11.91 16.46
CA LEU A 154 -2.75 -12.17 17.90
C LEU A 154 -1.39 -11.97 18.59
N ASN A 155 -0.30 -12.10 17.84
CA ASN A 155 1.07 -12.03 18.36
C ASN A 155 1.83 -10.77 17.90
N LEU A 156 1.14 -9.80 17.28
CA LEU A 156 1.78 -8.65 16.64
C LEU A 156 2.64 -7.82 17.61
N THR A 157 2.25 -7.76 18.89
CA THR A 157 2.92 -7.00 19.95
C THR A 157 4.03 -7.78 20.66
N GLN A 158 4.19 -9.06 20.36
CA GLN A 158 5.23 -9.94 20.92
C GLN A 158 6.42 -10.04 19.96
N ASP A 159 7.52 -10.67 20.39
CA ASP A 159 8.63 -11.00 19.50
C ASP A 159 8.23 -12.15 18.55
N ILE A 160 7.52 -11.82 17.49
CA ILE A 160 7.09 -12.78 16.47
C ILE A 160 8.17 -12.90 15.38
N ARG A 161 8.78 -14.08 15.29
CA ARG A 161 9.79 -14.36 14.27
C ARG A 161 9.22 -15.20 13.14
N GLU A 162 9.83 -15.07 11.98
CA GLU A 162 9.43 -15.80 10.78
C GLU A 162 9.59 -17.32 10.98
N GLU A 163 10.64 -17.70 11.72
CA GLU A 163 10.95 -19.08 12.08
C GLU A 163 9.89 -19.71 12.97
N ASP A 164 9.29 -18.94 13.88
CA ASP A 164 8.24 -19.42 14.80
C ASP A 164 6.96 -19.74 14.02
N VAL A 165 6.57 -18.84 13.11
CA VAL A 165 5.36 -19.02 12.29
C VAL A 165 5.55 -20.12 11.26
N ALA A 166 6.74 -20.24 10.65
CA ALA A 166 7.06 -21.34 9.76
C ALA A 166 6.95 -22.70 10.50
N SER A 167 7.48 -22.77 11.73
CA SER A 167 7.42 -23.97 12.56
C SER A 167 5.99 -24.31 12.98
N TYR A 168 5.18 -23.31 13.34
CA TYR A 168 3.75 -23.46 13.64
C TYR A 168 2.98 -24.10 12.47
N CYS A 169 3.38 -23.81 11.24
CA CYS A 169 2.74 -24.34 10.02
C CYS A 169 3.40 -25.61 9.49
N HIS A 170 4.38 -26.17 10.19
CA HIS A 170 5.20 -27.30 9.74
C HIS A 170 5.89 -27.06 8.38
N TYR A 171 6.32 -25.81 8.15
CA TYR A 171 7.04 -25.42 6.94
C TYR A 171 8.52 -25.15 7.22
N SER A 172 9.35 -25.38 6.21
CA SER A 172 10.68 -24.77 6.21
C SER A 172 10.54 -23.26 6.11
N ILE A 173 11.46 -22.52 6.74
CA ILE A 173 11.49 -21.05 6.71
C ILE A 173 11.48 -20.57 5.25
N SER A 174 12.30 -21.16 4.39
CA SER A 174 12.39 -20.78 2.98
C SER A 174 11.09 -21.01 2.20
N TYR A 175 10.35 -22.09 2.50
CA TYR A 175 9.04 -22.32 1.90
C TYR A 175 8.02 -21.29 2.40
N PHE A 176 7.99 -21.06 3.72
CA PHE A 176 7.12 -20.06 4.33
C PHE A 176 7.36 -18.66 3.75
N SER A 177 8.61 -18.19 3.66
CA SER A 177 8.93 -16.86 3.12
C SER A 177 8.39 -16.68 1.70
N LYS A 178 8.57 -17.69 0.84
CA LYS A 178 8.11 -17.66 -0.55
C LYS A 178 6.58 -17.71 -0.63
N LEU A 179 5.96 -18.61 0.13
CA LEU A 179 4.51 -18.75 0.18
C LEU A 179 3.86 -17.48 0.70
N PHE A 180 4.34 -16.95 1.82
CA PHE A 180 3.83 -15.73 2.43
C PHE A 180 3.96 -14.55 1.47
N LYS A 181 5.14 -14.33 0.87
CA LYS A 181 5.33 -13.25 -0.11
C LYS A 181 4.42 -13.41 -1.33
N LYS A 182 4.22 -14.63 -1.82
CA LYS A 182 3.31 -14.91 -2.96
C LYS A 182 1.85 -14.59 -2.60
N MET A 183 1.41 -14.99 -1.42
CA MET A 183 0.01 -14.87 -1.00
C MET A 183 -0.34 -13.46 -0.51
N VAL A 184 0.57 -12.82 0.23
CA VAL A 184 0.38 -11.53 0.89
C VAL A 184 0.95 -10.37 0.05
N GLY A 185 1.82 -10.67 -0.91
CA GLY A 185 2.48 -9.71 -1.80
C GLY A 185 3.78 -9.11 -1.22
N VAL A 186 3.98 -9.20 0.09
CA VAL A 186 5.12 -8.59 0.80
C VAL A 186 5.83 -9.61 1.68
N SER A 187 7.07 -9.31 2.07
CA SER A 187 7.80 -10.16 3.02
C SER A 187 7.08 -10.21 4.37
N PHE A 188 7.27 -11.30 5.12
CA PHE A 188 6.75 -11.43 6.48
C PHE A 188 7.19 -10.26 7.37
N ARG A 189 8.48 -9.89 7.31
CA ARG A 189 9.04 -8.78 8.11
C ARG A 189 8.41 -7.43 7.75
N ASP A 190 8.21 -7.15 6.45
CA ASP A 190 7.57 -5.91 6.01
C ASP A 190 6.09 -5.86 6.41
N TYR A 191 5.40 -6.99 6.36
CA TYR A 191 4.02 -7.12 6.83
C TYR A 191 3.89 -6.78 8.31
N ILE A 192 4.67 -7.44 9.18
CA ILE A 192 4.70 -7.18 10.63
C ILE A 192 5.03 -5.71 10.90
N CYS A 193 6.08 -5.20 10.27
CA CYS A 193 6.50 -3.80 10.40
C CYS A 193 5.36 -2.84 10.06
N SER A 194 4.66 -3.06 8.95
CA SER A 194 3.60 -2.16 8.48
C SER A 194 2.36 -2.21 9.37
N LYS A 195 2.01 -3.40 9.87
CA LYS A 195 0.94 -3.58 10.86
C LYS A 195 1.27 -2.90 12.19
N ARG A 196 2.51 -3.05 12.69
CA ARG A 196 2.98 -2.36 13.91
C ARG A 196 3.00 -0.84 13.76
N ILE A 197 3.45 -0.31 12.62
CA ILE A 197 3.40 1.13 12.35
C ILE A 197 1.97 1.64 12.27
N THR A 198 1.04 0.86 11.71
CA THR A 198 -0.38 1.20 11.68
C THR A 198 -0.97 1.27 13.09
N LEU A 199 -0.65 0.28 13.94
CA LEU A 199 -1.02 0.30 15.36
C LEU A 199 -0.41 1.51 16.08
N ALA A 200 0.86 1.82 15.84
CA ALA A 200 1.53 2.97 16.44
C ALA A 200 0.85 4.28 16.06
N LYS A 201 0.50 4.49 14.78
CA LYS A 201 -0.26 5.66 14.34
C LYS A 201 -1.57 5.79 15.09
N ARG A 202 -2.31 4.69 15.26
CA ARG A 202 -3.57 4.67 16.02
C ARG A 202 -3.36 5.10 17.47
N LEU A 203 -2.43 4.44 18.19
CA LEU A 203 -2.13 4.75 19.59
C LEU A 203 -1.63 6.19 19.78
N LEU A 204 -0.85 6.73 18.84
CA LEU A 204 -0.40 8.13 18.90
C LEU A 204 -1.56 9.14 18.83
N LEU A 205 -2.66 8.79 18.17
CA LEU A 205 -3.85 9.64 18.02
C LEU A 205 -4.84 9.44 19.16
N GLU A 206 -5.03 8.20 19.61
CA GLU A 206 -5.96 7.84 20.69
C GLU A 206 -5.40 8.20 22.08
N GLU A 207 -4.07 8.17 22.24
CA GLU A 207 -3.38 8.48 23.50
C GLU A 207 -2.35 9.61 23.33
N PRO A 208 -2.79 10.88 23.21
CA PRO A 208 -1.89 12.00 22.91
C PRO A 208 -0.87 12.27 24.02
N ASN A 209 -1.14 11.85 25.25
CA ASN A 209 -0.26 12.03 26.41
C ASN A 209 0.70 10.84 26.64
N ALA A 210 0.55 9.73 25.92
CA ALA A 210 1.40 8.55 26.11
C ALA A 210 2.86 8.86 25.74
N LYS A 211 3.83 8.34 26.49
CA LYS A 211 5.25 8.47 26.10
C LYS A 211 5.51 7.69 24.81
N ILE A 212 6.38 8.20 23.93
CA ILE A 212 6.77 7.47 22.69
C ILE A 212 7.35 6.08 23.02
N ALA A 213 8.06 5.95 24.14
CA ALA A 213 8.56 4.66 24.63
C ALA A 213 7.42 3.67 24.95
N PHE A 214 6.31 4.14 25.53
CA PHE A 214 5.15 3.30 25.80
C PHE A 214 4.50 2.83 24.50
N VAL A 215 4.30 3.74 23.54
CA VAL A 215 3.73 3.38 22.22
C VAL A 215 4.63 2.37 21.50
N ALA A 216 5.96 2.57 21.52
CA ALA A 216 6.91 1.63 20.94
C ALA A 216 6.75 0.22 21.53
N TYR A 217 6.69 0.13 22.86
CA TYR A 217 6.53 -1.13 23.58
C TYR A 217 5.18 -1.81 23.24
N GLN A 218 4.08 -1.07 23.24
CA GLN A 218 2.76 -1.59 22.85
C GLN A 218 2.71 -2.08 21.40
N CYS A 219 3.60 -1.58 20.54
CA CYS A 219 3.72 -2.03 19.16
C CYS A 219 4.71 -3.18 18.98
N GLY A 220 5.25 -3.75 20.06
CA GLY A 220 6.23 -4.84 20.00
C GLY A 220 7.67 -4.40 19.66
N TYR A 221 8.03 -3.16 19.97
CA TYR A 221 9.41 -2.67 19.87
C TYR A 221 10.01 -2.42 21.25
N HIS A 222 11.08 -3.14 21.59
CA HIS A 222 11.82 -2.96 22.84
C HIS A 222 12.86 -1.83 22.77
N ASP A 223 13.29 -1.45 21.56
CA ASP A 223 14.20 -0.33 21.31
C ASP A 223 13.43 0.86 20.72
N VAL A 224 13.32 1.93 21.50
CA VAL A 224 12.61 3.17 21.15
C VAL A 224 13.31 3.93 20.01
N SER A 225 14.64 3.88 19.95
CA SER A 225 15.43 4.51 18.89
C SER A 225 15.23 3.78 17.57
N TYR A 226 15.24 2.44 17.60
CA TYR A 226 14.92 1.61 16.44
C TYR A 226 13.50 1.86 15.95
N PHE A 227 12.51 1.85 16.84
CA PHE A 227 11.12 2.17 16.53
C PHE A 227 11.01 3.54 15.84
N SER A 228 11.62 4.57 16.41
CA SER A 228 11.55 5.93 15.87
C SER A 228 12.14 6.03 14.46
N ARG A 229 13.24 5.31 14.19
CA ARG A 229 13.86 5.23 12.86
C ARG A 229 12.95 4.51 11.86
N ILE A 230 12.37 3.38 12.25
CA ILE A 230 11.47 2.60 11.38
C ILE A 230 10.17 3.36 11.10
N PHE A 231 9.59 3.99 12.12
CA PHE A 231 8.42 4.84 11.96
C PHE A 231 8.71 5.97 10.99
N LYS A 232 9.78 6.75 11.21
CA LYS A 232 10.16 7.83 10.29
C LYS A 232 10.40 7.32 8.87
N LYS A 233 11.07 6.17 8.71
CA LYS A 233 11.25 5.56 7.39
C LYS A 233 9.90 5.29 6.73
N LYS A 234 8.95 4.66 7.41
CA LYS A 234 7.66 4.26 6.83
C LYS A 234 6.64 5.40 6.68
N THR A 235 6.76 6.49 7.45
CA THR A 235 5.76 7.58 7.46
C THR A 235 6.29 8.92 6.95
N GLY A 236 7.61 9.04 6.75
CA GLY A 236 8.28 10.30 6.37
C GLY A 236 8.63 11.19 7.57
N ILE A 237 7.97 11.04 8.72
CA ILE A 237 8.14 11.91 9.90
C ILE A 237 8.31 11.13 11.21
N SER A 238 8.94 11.72 12.22
CA SER A 238 9.14 11.03 13.51
C SER A 238 7.80 10.80 14.24
N PRO A 239 7.72 9.81 15.17
CA PRO A 239 6.51 9.58 15.95
C PRO A 239 6.01 10.82 16.71
N GLY A 240 6.94 11.58 17.31
CA GLY A 240 6.61 12.80 18.04
C GLY A 240 6.04 13.89 17.13
N LEU A 241 6.66 14.10 15.96
CA LEU A 241 6.15 15.04 14.98
C LEU A 241 4.79 14.58 14.43
N PHE A 242 4.63 13.28 14.12
CA PHE A 242 3.37 12.71 13.67
C PHE A 242 2.22 13.00 14.65
N ARG A 243 2.48 12.90 15.95
CA ARG A 243 1.49 13.27 16.97
C ARG A 243 1.16 14.76 16.92
N GLN A 244 2.17 15.63 16.95
CA GLN A 244 1.99 17.08 16.97
C GLN A 244 1.18 17.60 15.78
N VAL A 245 1.32 16.99 14.60
CA VAL A 245 0.67 17.46 13.36
C VAL A 245 -0.73 16.89 13.14
N ASN A 246 -1.13 15.85 13.88
CA ASN A 246 -2.40 15.15 13.69
C ASN A 246 -3.30 15.12 14.94
N VAL A 247 -2.78 15.48 16.11
CA VAL A 247 -3.58 15.70 17.31
C VAL A 247 -3.82 17.21 17.47
N PRO A 248 -5.08 17.66 17.52
CA PRO A 248 -5.43 19.07 17.72
C PRO A 248 -5.07 19.59 19.12
#